data_AF-A0A0N0CGC1-F1
#
_entry.id   AF-A0A0N0CGC1-F1
#
_cell.length_a   1.000
_cell.length_b   1.000
_cell.length_c   1.000
_cell.angle_alpha   90.00
_cell.angle_beta   90.00
_cell.angle_gamma   90.00
#
_symmetry.space_group_name_H-M   'P 1'
#
loop_
_entity.id
_entity.type
_entity.pdbx_description
1 polymer ?
#
loop_
_entity_poly.entity_id
_entity_poly.type
_entity_poly.pdbx_seq_one_letter_code
_entity_poly.pdbx_strand_id
1 'polypeptide(L)' 'MTDLNLIDKYLLLALDDEKGKFNSGPFALTYGLSGAIFLELSLRESISIVDKKVVDCKLKTA' A
#
# COMPACT_ATOMS: atom_id res chain seq x y z
N MET A 1 -0.07 12.22 -18.43
CA MET A 1 0.74 11.18 -17.77
C MET A 1 -0.12 10.64 -16.65
N THR A 2 -0.52 9.37 -16.69
CA THR A 2 -1.45 8.77 -15.73
C THR A 2 -0.89 8.83 -14.30
N ASP A 3 -1.63 9.44 -13.36
CA ASP A 3 -1.30 9.43 -11.94
C ASP A 3 -1.45 8.02 -11.37
N LEU A 4 -0.34 7.27 -11.35
CA LEU A 4 -0.29 5.94 -10.74
C LEU A 4 -0.43 6.08 -9.23
N ASN A 5 -1.34 5.31 -8.64
CA ASN A 5 -1.44 5.19 -7.18
C ASN A 5 -0.20 4.45 -6.62
N LEU A 6 0.03 4.50 -5.31
CA LEU A 6 1.24 3.93 -4.71
C LEU A 6 1.32 2.41 -4.89
N ILE A 7 0.17 1.73 -5.01
CA ILE A 7 0.10 0.29 -5.25
C ILE A 7 0.61 -0.05 -6.65
N ASP A 8 0.18 0.68 -7.68
CA ASP A 8 0.62 0.47 -9.06
C ASP A 8 2.12 0.74 -9.18
N LYS A 9 2.62 1.80 -8.52
CA LYS A 9 4.06 2.11 -8.46
C LYS A 9 4.85 0.99 -7.78
N TYR A 10 4.33 0.44 -6.69
CA TYR A 10 4.96 -0.69 -6.00
C TYR A 10 5.01 -1.94 -6.88
N LEU A 11 3.93 -2.27 -7.57
CA LEU A 11 3.88 -3.43 -8.47
C LEU A 11 4.84 -3.28 -9.64
N LEU A 12 4.94 -2.09 -10.24
CA LEU A 12 5.92 -1.81 -11.29
C LEU A 12 7.36 -2.00 -10.81
N LEU A 13 7.67 -1.57 -9.58
CA LEU A 13 9.01 -1.79 -9.00
C LEU A 13 9.29 -3.25 -8.67
N ALA A 14 8.26 -4.03 -8.33
CA ALA A 14 8.40 -5.43 -7.98
C ALA A 14 8.50 -6.34 -9.21
N LEU A 15 8.11 -5.86 -10.40
CA LEU A 15 8.16 -6.60 -11.66
C LEU A 15 9.61 -6.69 -12.18
N ASP A 16 9.95 -7.87 -12.70
CA ASP A 16 11.15 -8.14 -13.49
C ASP A 16 10.82 -7.86 -14.96
N ASP A 17 11.50 -6.85 -15.52
CA ASP A 17 11.31 -6.38 -16.90
C ASP A 17 11.57 -7.45 -17.97
N GLU A 18 12.42 -8.44 -17.69
CA GLU A 18 12.79 -9.47 -18.66
C GLU A 18 11.93 -10.73 -18.56
N LYS A 19 11.54 -11.11 -17.33
CA LYS A 19 10.91 -12.42 -17.06
C LYS A 19 9.41 -12.35 -16.85
N GLY A 20 8.82 -11.16 -16.76
CA GLY A 20 7.39 -10.98 -16.48
C GLY A 20 6.97 -11.61 -15.15
N LYS A 21 7.92 -11.78 -14.23
CA LYS A 21 7.73 -12.35 -12.89
C LYS A 21 8.02 -11.27 -11.86
N PHE A 22 7.57 -11.47 -10.63
CA PHE A 22 7.96 -10.58 -9.54
C PHE A 22 9.32 -11.00 -8.97
N ASN A 23 10.17 -10.02 -8.68
CA ASN A 23 11.47 -10.22 -8.03
C ASN A 23 11.34 -10.72 -6.57
N SER A 24 10.20 -10.45 -5.96
CA SER A 24 9.86 -10.88 -4.60
C SER A 24 9.00 -12.15 -4.61
N GLY A 25 9.29 -13.08 -3.69
CA GLY A 25 8.45 -14.26 -3.48
C GLY A 25 7.01 -13.89 -3.06
N PRO A 26 6.02 -14.78 -3.25
CA PRO A 26 4.59 -14.47 -3.08
C PRO A 26 4.24 -13.86 -1.71
N PHE A 27 4.88 -14.35 -0.64
CA PHE A 27 4.69 -13.83 0.71
C PHE A 27 5.23 -12.39 0.88
N ALA A 28 6.41 -12.10 0.35
CA ALA A 28 7.00 -10.76 0.44
C ALA A 28 6.22 -9.74 -0.39
N LEU A 29 5.72 -10.15 -1.56
CA LEU A 29 4.90 -9.31 -2.43
C LEU A 29 3.57 -8.96 -1.77
N THR A 30 2.88 -9.94 -1.19
CA THR A 30 1.59 -9.72 -0.49
C THR A 30 1.75 -8.90 0.78
N TYR A 31 2.83 -9.09 1.53
CA TYR A 31 3.14 -8.27 2.70
C TYR A 31 3.46 -6.83 2.32
N GLY A 32 4.29 -6.61 1.29
CA GLY A 32 4.60 -5.28 0.76
C GLY A 32 3.37 -4.57 0.18
N LEU A 33 2.48 -5.31 -0.49
CA LEU A 33 1.20 -4.80 -0.96
C LEU A 33 0.32 -4.30 0.19
N SER A 34 0.26 -5.06 1.28
CA SER A 34 -0.48 -4.68 2.50
C SER A 34 0.09 -3.38 3.10
N GLY A 35 1.42 -3.26 3.14
CA GLY A 35 2.11 -2.04 3.58
C GLY A 35 1.83 -0.83 2.67
N ALA A 36 1.84 -1.03 1.35
CA ALA A 36 1.51 -0.01 0.37
C ALA A 36 0.07 0.51 0.55
N ILE A 37 -0.88 -0.38 0.82
CA ILE A 37 -2.28 0.00 1.11
C ILE A 37 -2.35 0.86 2.37
N PHE A 38 -1.71 0.43 3.47
CA PHE A 38 -1.71 1.22 4.71
C PHE A 38 -1.06 2.60 4.52
N LEU A 39 0.04 2.66 3.79
CA LEU A 39 0.73 3.93 3.51
C LEU A 39 -0.15 4.87 2.69
N GLU A 40 -0.79 4.37 1.62
CA GLU A 40 -1.72 5.16 0.80
C GLU A 40 -2.89 5.70 1.65
N LEU A 41 -3.47 4.86 2.51
CA LEU A 41 -4.56 5.28 3.40
C LEU A 41 -4.12 6.32 4.44
N SER A 42 -2.90 6.20 4.96
CA SER A 42 -2.33 7.21 5.86
C SER A 42 -2.04 8.53 5.14
N LEU A 43 -1.51 8.50 3.92
CA LEU A 43 -1.25 9.70 3.11
C LEU A 43 -2.55 10.42 2.72
N ARG A 44 -3.64 9.67 2.55
CA ARG A 44 -4.99 10.22 2.32
C ARG A 44 -5.73 10.61 3.60
N GLU A 45 -5.04 10.60 4.75
CA GLU A 45 -5.60 10.89 6.08
C GLU A 45 -6.88 10.11 6.40
N SER A 46 -7.06 8.94 5.77
CA SER A 46 -8.24 8.09 5.95
C SER A 46 -8.11 7.22 7.19
N ILE A 47 -6.87 6.94 7.61
CA ILE A 47 -6.56 6.22 8.83
C ILE A 47 -5.57 7.01 9.69
N SER A 48 -5.66 6.81 11.01
CA SER A 48 -4.74 7.37 12.00
C SER A 48 -4.34 6.29 13.00
N ILE A 49 -3.20 6.47 13.67
CA ILE A 49 -2.76 5.58 14.74
C ILE A 49 -3.06 6.25 16.08
N VAL A 50 -3.96 5.66 16.85
CA VAL A 50 -4.35 6.11 18.20
C VAL A 50 -4.18 4.93 19.15
N ASP A 51 -3.46 5.11 20.25
CA ASP A 51 -3.22 4.06 21.25
C ASP A 51 -2.71 2.73 20.65
N LYS A 52 -1.79 2.82 19.69
CA LYS A 52 -1.23 1.68 18.93
C LYS A 52 -2.27 0.88 18.12
N LYS A 53 -3.44 1.47 17.84
CA LYS A 53 -4.49 0.90 16.99
C LYS A 53 -4.67 1.77 15.74
N VAL A 54 -5.00 1.13 14.63
CA VAL A 54 -5.41 1.82 13.41
C VAL A 54 -6.89 2.18 13.54
N VAL A 55 -7.22 3.45 13.37
CA VAL A 55 -8.60 3.96 13.43
C VAL A 55 -8.94 4.65 12.12
N ASP A 56 -10.16 4.48 11.63
CA ASP A 56 -10.69 5.26 10.51
C ASP A 56 -10.98 6.69 10.99
N CYS A 57 -10.42 7.67 10.30
CA CYS A 57 -10.59 9.08 10.64
C CYS A 57 -12.05 9.54 10.51
N LYS A 58 -12.85 8.91 9.64
CA LYS A 58 -14.29 9.24 9.46
C LYS A 58 -15.17 8.71 10.59
N LEU A 59 -14.72 7.69 11.31
CA LEU A 59 -15.44 7.11 12.45
C LEU A 59 -15.26 7.91 13.76
N LYS A 60 -14.44 8.97 13.79
CA LYS A 60 -14.29 9.85 14.96
C LYS A 60 -15.48 10.81 15.16
N THR A 61 -16.45 10.85 14.26
CA THR A 61 -17.54 11.84 14.19
C THR A 61 -18.95 11.28 14.48
N ALA A 62 -19.06 10.06 15.03
CA ALA A 62 -20.34 9.44 15.41
C ALA A 62 -20.53 9.45 16.94
#